data_AF-A0A521BZ97-F1
#
_entry.id   AF-A0A521BZ97-F1
#
_cell.length_a   1.000
_cell.length_b   1.000
_cell.length_c   1.000
_cell.angle_alpha   90.00
_cell.angle_beta   90.00
_cell.angle_gamma   90.00
#
_symmetry.space_group_name_H-M   'P 1'
#
loop_
_entity.id
_entity.type
_entity.pdbx_description
1 polymer ?
#
loop_
_entity_poly.entity_id
_entity_poly.type
_entity_poly.pdbx_seq_one_letter_code
_entity_poly.pdbx_strand_id
1 'polypeptide(L)'
;MTKIFQYTLFLLFLVLVSCSKDEGPEFIYAYFPEKSVSMVENSGQTVEIPVKIFAMEDLENDFVLNYTISGDGAARVQDQSGGSITVEKGYKAYIQYIRLAPIDNTDSDGDASLTLNLQGTNAKTVIGLGNDNMNSTMAINVLDDDIACLASLWEGALKCNDDIYPSYSPNTCSGEIIDGNCMQVRVSFDFWGDSNLHTILELKLGDIDPVTNQGPVTLMSEYNAVSSGYDMTFYAGDAGIYDANTFELKLAVQFTGYDIGGDGKYRFTVKK
;
A
#
# COMPACT_ATOMS: atom_id res chain seq x y z
N MET A 1 12.15 72.82 -55.06
CA MET A 1 12.10 71.35 -55.13
C MET A 1 12.36 70.80 -53.71
N THR A 2 11.50 71.13 -52.75
CA THR A 2 11.91 71.09 -51.32
C THR A 2 10.80 70.67 -50.35
N LYS A 3 9.51 70.69 -50.74
CA LYS A 3 8.41 70.29 -49.85
C LYS A 3 8.00 68.82 -50.00
N ILE A 4 8.16 68.22 -51.19
CA ILE A 4 7.79 66.80 -51.42
C ILE A 4 8.72 65.87 -50.63
N PHE A 5 10.01 66.18 -50.53
CA PHE A 5 11.01 65.35 -49.82
C PHE A 5 10.81 65.32 -48.30
N GLN A 6 10.28 66.39 -47.70
CA GLN A 6 9.99 66.45 -46.26
C GLN A 6 8.81 65.56 -45.87
N TYR A 7 7.78 65.44 -46.72
CA TYR A 7 6.62 64.59 -46.42
C TYR A 7 6.92 63.10 -46.63
N THR A 8 7.81 62.73 -47.56
CA THR A 8 8.21 61.33 -47.76
C THR A 8 9.05 60.79 -46.59
N LEU A 9 9.90 61.64 -46.00
CA LEU A 9 10.72 61.24 -44.86
C LEU A 9 9.90 61.06 -43.57
N PHE A 10 8.82 61.86 -43.40
CA PHE A 10 7.91 61.74 -42.26
C PHE A 10 6.99 60.51 -42.36
N LEU A 11 6.58 60.11 -43.57
CA LEU A 11 5.80 58.88 -43.79
C LEU A 11 6.63 57.61 -43.58
N LEU A 12 7.93 57.62 -43.91
CA LEU A 12 8.82 56.47 -43.70
C LEU A 12 9.10 56.20 -42.21
N PHE A 13 9.07 57.24 -41.38
CA PHE A 13 9.23 57.10 -39.92
C PHE A 13 7.99 56.54 -39.23
N LEU A 14 6.79 56.74 -39.80
CA LEU A 14 5.52 56.21 -39.28
C LEU A 14 5.32 54.71 -39.53
N VAL A 15 6.06 54.10 -40.47
CA VAL A 15 5.98 52.66 -40.75
C VAL A 15 6.94 51.85 -39.84
N LEU A 16 7.91 52.52 -39.20
CA LEU A 16 8.89 51.88 -38.31
C LEU A 16 8.51 51.95 -36.82
N VAL A 17 7.47 52.71 -36.47
CA VAL A 17 6.95 52.76 -35.10
C VAL A 17 5.75 51.83 -34.98
N SER A 18 6.03 50.68 -34.36
CA SER A 18 5.12 50.01 -33.43
C SER A 18 4.04 49.11 -34.03
N CYS A 19 4.50 48.01 -34.62
CA CYS A 19 3.96 46.71 -34.21
C CYS A 19 5.04 46.04 -33.36
N SER A 20 5.31 46.57 -32.17
CA SER A 20 5.91 45.71 -31.15
C SER A 20 4.91 44.57 -30.98
N LYS A 21 5.31 43.34 -31.32
CA LYS A 21 4.54 42.17 -30.88
C LYS A 21 4.30 42.42 -29.40
N ASP A 22 3.03 42.60 -29.05
CA ASP A 22 2.63 42.62 -27.66
C ASP A 22 3.01 41.21 -27.19
N GLU A 23 4.16 41.11 -26.52
CA GLU A 23 4.61 39.88 -25.88
C GLU A 23 3.59 39.65 -24.77
N GLY A 24 2.49 39.00 -25.15
CA GLY A 24 1.52 38.50 -24.21
C GLY A 24 2.28 37.73 -23.13
N PRO A 25 1.83 37.81 -21.87
CA PRO A 25 2.53 37.15 -20.78
C PRO A 25 2.74 35.67 -21.10
N GLU A 26 4.00 35.29 -21.20
CA GLU A 26 4.44 33.90 -21.38
C GLU A 26 4.10 33.16 -20.10
N PHE A 27 2.99 32.42 -20.09
CA PHE A 27 2.56 31.63 -18.94
C PHE A 27 2.92 30.16 -19.13
N ILE A 28 3.39 29.55 -18.03
CA ILE A 28 3.63 28.12 -17.91
C ILE A 28 2.65 27.58 -16.87
N TYR A 29 1.80 26.65 -17.27
CA TYR A 29 0.82 25.98 -16.43
C TYR A 29 1.36 24.63 -15.98
N ALA A 30 1.27 24.32 -14.68
CA ALA A 30 1.63 23.02 -14.14
C ALA A 30 0.53 22.48 -13.22
N TYR A 31 0.11 21.23 -13.42
CA TYR A 31 -0.99 20.63 -12.67
C TYR A 31 -0.92 19.10 -12.62
N PHE A 32 -1.54 18.51 -11.60
CA PHE A 32 -1.76 17.07 -11.53
C PHE A 32 -2.97 16.67 -12.40
N PRO A 33 -2.86 15.65 -13.27
CA PRO A 33 -4.01 15.15 -14.02
C PRO A 33 -4.98 14.39 -13.13
N GLU A 34 -4.48 13.76 -12.07
CA GLU A 34 -5.25 13.00 -11.08
C GLU A 34 -5.28 13.73 -9.74
N LYS A 35 -6.30 13.43 -8.91
CA LYS A 35 -6.44 14.02 -7.57
C LYS A 35 -5.84 13.17 -6.47
N SER A 36 -5.71 11.86 -6.70
CA SER A 36 -5.18 10.94 -5.71
C SER A 36 -4.54 9.70 -6.33
N VAL A 37 -3.60 9.12 -5.60
CA VAL A 37 -3.08 7.76 -5.85
C VAL A 37 -2.85 7.05 -4.51
N SER A 38 -2.92 5.73 -4.52
CA SER A 38 -2.59 4.90 -3.36
C SER A 38 -1.37 4.01 -3.67
N MET A 39 -0.58 3.72 -2.65
CA MET A 39 0.55 2.78 -2.69
C MET A 39 0.53 1.91 -1.43
N VAL A 40 0.96 0.65 -1.53
CA VAL A 40 1.08 -0.27 -0.39
C VAL A 40 2.50 -0.19 0.15
N GLU A 41 2.67 -0.11 1.46
CA GLU A 41 3.99 0.16 2.05
C GLU A 41 5.04 -0.91 1.77
N ASN A 42 4.69 -2.19 1.87
CA ASN A 42 5.58 -3.32 1.57
C ASN A 42 5.84 -3.56 0.07
N SER A 43 5.24 -2.78 -0.83
CA SER A 43 5.33 -3.06 -2.26
C SER A 43 6.77 -2.94 -2.78
N GLY A 44 7.58 -2.10 -2.15
CA GLY A 44 8.93 -1.74 -2.61
C GLY A 44 8.96 -1.10 -4.00
N GLN A 45 7.80 -0.76 -4.57
CA GLN A 45 7.67 -0.23 -5.92
C GLN A 45 7.64 1.29 -5.90
N THR A 46 8.48 1.91 -6.74
CA THR A 46 8.38 3.33 -7.04
C THR A 46 7.08 3.60 -7.80
N VAL A 47 6.30 4.54 -7.29
CA VAL A 47 5.12 5.10 -7.96
C VAL A 47 5.52 6.36 -8.72
N GLU A 48 5.24 6.38 -10.02
CA GLU A 48 5.45 7.55 -10.89
C GLU A 48 4.17 8.39 -10.95
N ILE A 49 4.23 9.59 -10.37
CA ILE A 49 3.10 10.52 -10.29
C ILE A 49 3.20 11.53 -11.42
N PRO A 50 2.28 11.53 -12.40
CA PRO A 50 2.37 12.42 -13.55
C PRO A 50 2.06 13.87 -13.17
N VAL A 51 2.86 14.79 -13.70
CA VAL A 51 2.64 16.24 -13.68
C VAL A 51 2.59 16.72 -15.11
N LYS A 52 1.49 17.39 -15.48
CA LYS A 52 1.34 17.99 -16.81
C LYS A 52 1.83 19.42 -16.78
N ILE A 53 2.72 19.75 -17.71
CA ILE A 53 3.29 21.09 -17.85
C ILE A 53 2.99 21.58 -19.26
N PHE A 54 2.41 22.77 -19.38
CA PHE A 54 2.01 23.38 -20.64
C PHE A 54 2.41 24.86 -20.69
N ALA A 55 3.06 25.29 -21.76
CA ALA A 55 3.43 26.67 -22.02
C ALA A 55 2.70 27.20 -23.26
N MET A 56 2.42 28.50 -23.29
CA MET A 56 1.77 29.14 -24.45
C MET A 56 2.67 29.16 -25.70
N GLU A 57 3.98 29.22 -25.48
CA GLU A 57 5.04 29.16 -26.50
C GLU A 57 6.04 28.05 -26.17
N ASP A 58 6.94 27.75 -27.11
CA ASP A 58 8.00 26.77 -26.84
C ASP A 58 8.91 27.33 -25.74
N LEU A 59 9.24 26.51 -24.75
CA LEU A 59 10.15 26.95 -23.69
C LEU A 59 11.49 27.36 -24.29
N GLU A 60 11.93 28.60 -24.04
CA GLU A 60 13.24 29.09 -24.49
C GLU A 60 14.39 28.60 -23.61
N ASN A 61 14.09 28.31 -22.34
CA ASN A 61 15.03 27.87 -21.32
C ASN A 61 14.46 26.65 -20.57
N ASP A 62 15.34 25.89 -19.93
CA ASP A 62 14.91 24.78 -19.09
C ASP A 62 14.06 25.31 -17.94
N PHE A 63 12.98 24.59 -17.63
CA PHE A 63 12.02 24.96 -16.61
C PHE A 63 12.12 23.99 -15.44
N VAL A 64 12.31 24.52 -14.24
CA VAL A 64 12.30 23.74 -13.00
C VAL A 64 10.99 24.01 -12.27
N LEU A 65 10.26 22.93 -11.96
CA LEU A 65 9.07 22.95 -11.13
C LEU A 65 9.39 22.31 -9.78
N ASN A 66 9.23 23.08 -8.71
CA ASN A 66 9.40 22.57 -7.36
C ASN A 66 8.09 22.00 -6.83
N TYR A 67 8.18 21.12 -5.84
CA TYR A 67 7.04 20.65 -5.08
C TYR A 67 7.43 20.39 -3.63
N THR A 68 6.43 20.31 -2.76
CA THR A 68 6.62 19.89 -1.38
C THR A 68 5.70 18.75 -1.02
N ILE A 69 6.23 17.82 -0.22
CA ILE A 69 5.48 16.77 0.44
C ILE A 69 5.11 17.27 1.83
N SER A 70 3.84 17.12 2.22
CA SER A 70 3.32 17.60 3.50
C SER A 70 2.24 16.67 4.04
N GLY A 71 1.88 16.83 5.32
CA GLY A 71 0.95 15.95 6.02
C GLY A 71 1.67 14.90 6.85
N ASP A 72 0.93 14.23 7.73
CA ASP A 72 1.49 13.30 8.72
C ASP A 72 2.12 12.07 8.03
N GLY A 73 1.57 11.64 6.89
CA GLY A 73 2.12 10.56 6.08
C GLY A 73 3.40 10.91 5.30
N ALA A 74 3.89 12.16 5.34
CA ALA A 74 5.08 12.56 4.57
C ALA A 74 6.33 11.73 4.92
N ALA A 75 6.43 11.26 6.15
CA ALA A 75 7.53 10.41 6.61
C ALA A 75 7.42 8.95 6.12
N ARG A 76 6.26 8.54 5.58
CA ARG A 76 5.98 7.18 5.07
C ARG A 76 6.38 7.01 3.60
N VAL A 77 7.03 8.00 2.99
CA VAL A 77 7.51 7.95 1.61
C VAL A 77 8.93 8.49 1.46
N GLN A 78 9.68 7.88 0.56
CA GLN A 78 10.95 8.38 0.07
C GLN A 78 10.74 9.18 -1.21
N ASP A 79 11.15 10.45 -1.19
CA ASP A 79 11.21 11.29 -2.39
C ASP A 79 12.44 10.97 -3.24
N GLN A 80 12.23 10.31 -4.38
CA GLN A 80 13.29 9.95 -5.32
C GLN A 80 13.52 11.02 -6.40
N SER A 81 12.61 11.99 -6.52
CA SER A 81 12.74 13.14 -7.43
C SER A 81 13.40 14.35 -6.76
N GLY A 82 13.48 14.38 -5.43
CA GLY A 82 14.29 15.36 -4.68
C GLY A 82 13.68 16.76 -4.61
N GLY A 83 12.36 16.86 -4.53
CA GLY A 83 11.61 18.12 -4.38
C GLY A 83 11.46 18.95 -5.64
N SER A 84 11.97 18.50 -6.79
CA SER A 84 11.84 19.22 -8.06
C SER A 84 11.83 18.29 -9.27
N ILE A 85 11.26 18.77 -10.37
CA ILE A 85 11.35 18.14 -11.70
C ILE A 85 11.81 19.18 -12.71
N THR A 86 12.67 18.78 -13.63
CA THR A 86 13.23 19.65 -14.67
C THR A 86 12.69 19.26 -16.03
N VAL A 87 12.29 20.27 -16.79
CA VAL A 87 11.83 20.17 -18.17
C VAL A 87 12.86 20.86 -19.05
N GLU A 88 13.41 20.12 -20.01
CA GLU A 88 14.29 20.70 -21.03
C GLU A 88 13.52 21.60 -21.97
N LYS A 89 14.12 22.70 -22.40
CA LYS A 89 13.55 23.65 -23.37
C LYS A 89 13.13 23.00 -24.70
N GLY A 90 12.27 23.68 -25.46
CA GLY A 90 12.03 23.38 -26.89
C GLY A 90 10.64 22.86 -27.27
N TYR A 91 9.75 22.58 -26.33
CA TYR A 91 8.36 22.20 -26.60
C TYR A 91 7.38 23.00 -25.75
N LYS A 92 6.10 22.95 -26.13
CA LYS A 92 4.99 23.59 -25.39
C LYS A 92 4.36 22.70 -24.34
N ALA A 93 4.53 21.39 -24.41
CA ALA A 93 3.78 20.45 -23.58
C ALA A 93 4.65 19.27 -23.15
N TYR A 94 4.60 18.94 -21.87
CA TYR A 94 5.39 17.90 -21.24
C TYR A 94 4.55 17.11 -20.24
N ILE A 95 4.93 15.85 -20.05
CA ILE A 95 4.54 15.03 -18.92
C ILE A 95 5.84 14.68 -18.19
N GLN A 96 5.93 15.10 -16.94
CA GLN A 96 7.02 14.72 -16.05
C GLN A 96 6.49 13.90 -14.89
N TYR A 97 7.38 13.23 -14.17
CA TYR A 97 7.00 12.33 -13.09
C TYR A 97 7.71 12.69 -11.79
N ILE A 98 6.93 12.84 -10.73
CA ILE A 98 7.43 12.80 -9.35
C ILE A 98 7.50 11.34 -8.95
N ARG A 99 8.67 10.88 -8.51
CA ARG A 99 8.89 9.49 -8.10
C ARG A 99 8.90 9.38 -6.60
N LEU A 100 7.92 8.67 -6.06
CA LEU A 100 7.85 8.35 -4.64
C LEU A 100 7.94 6.83 -4.48
N ALA A 101 8.66 6.36 -3.48
CA ALA A 101 8.58 4.98 -3.02
C ALA A 101 8.03 4.97 -1.59
N PRO A 102 7.11 4.07 -1.24
CA PRO A 102 6.71 3.94 0.14
C PRO A 102 7.88 3.45 1.01
N ILE A 103 7.84 3.79 2.30
CA ILE A 103 8.77 3.27 3.30
C ILE A 103 8.01 2.21 4.09
N ASP A 104 8.43 0.97 3.90
CA ASP A 104 7.97 -0.20 4.64
C ASP A 104 8.44 -0.13 6.11
N ASN A 105 7.54 -0.33 7.07
CA ASN A 105 7.87 -0.52 8.47
C ASN A 105 7.26 -1.83 8.99
N THR A 106 7.16 -1.97 10.31
CA THR A 106 6.57 -3.17 10.95
C THR A 106 5.51 -2.78 11.98
N ASP A 107 5.05 -1.53 11.91
CA ASP A 107 4.16 -0.92 12.88
C ASP A 107 2.78 -0.78 12.24
N SER A 108 1.78 -1.49 12.78
CA SER A 108 0.39 -1.34 12.37
C SER A 108 -0.18 -0.01 12.91
N ASP A 109 0.21 1.08 12.26
CA ASP A 109 -0.18 2.44 12.59
C ASP A 109 -1.33 2.96 11.69
N GLY A 110 -1.76 2.13 10.74
CA GLY A 110 -2.88 2.39 9.83
C GLY A 110 -2.52 3.26 8.64
N ASP A 111 -3.45 3.33 7.68
CA ASP A 111 -3.24 4.09 6.43
C ASP A 111 -2.82 5.56 6.70
N ALA A 112 -1.79 5.99 5.99
CA ALA A 112 -1.25 7.33 6.10
C ALA A 112 -1.58 8.18 4.86
N SER A 113 -2.05 9.41 5.08
CA SER A 113 -2.28 10.38 3.99
C SER A 113 -1.24 11.49 3.99
N LEU A 114 -0.80 11.87 2.80
CA LEU A 114 0.07 13.01 2.55
C LEU A 114 -0.39 13.78 1.32
N THR A 115 0.09 15.01 1.18
CA THR A 115 -0.27 15.90 0.07
C THR A 115 0.98 16.39 -0.64
N LEU A 116 1.02 16.20 -1.96
CA LEU A 116 1.94 16.88 -2.86
C LEU A 116 1.38 18.24 -3.23
N ASN A 117 2.22 19.28 -3.12
CA ASN A 117 1.87 20.64 -3.50
C ASN A 117 2.88 21.14 -4.54
N LEU A 118 2.43 21.49 -5.74
CA LEU A 118 3.29 22.11 -6.74
C LEU A 118 3.59 23.56 -6.37
N GLN A 119 4.79 24.04 -6.69
CA GLN A 119 5.25 25.39 -6.39
C GLN A 119 5.78 26.07 -7.65
N GLY A 120 5.25 27.26 -7.94
CA GLY A 120 5.76 28.10 -9.02
C GLY A 120 7.12 28.67 -8.66
N THR A 121 8.09 28.57 -9.57
CA THR A 121 9.46 29.06 -9.37
C THR A 121 9.65 30.49 -9.84
N ASN A 122 8.68 31.05 -10.57
CA ASN A 122 8.68 32.43 -11.05
C ASN A 122 7.25 32.98 -11.21
N ALA A 123 7.14 34.29 -11.41
CA ALA A 123 5.84 34.98 -11.58
C ALA A 123 5.08 34.60 -12.86
N LYS A 124 5.72 33.89 -13.79
CA LYS A 124 5.13 33.39 -15.04
C LYS A 124 4.52 31.98 -14.88
N THR A 125 4.77 31.31 -13.76
CA THR A 125 4.25 29.97 -13.51
C THR A 125 2.88 30.04 -12.84
N VAL A 126 1.89 29.42 -13.48
CA VAL A 126 0.54 29.25 -12.97
C VAL A 126 0.40 27.80 -12.50
N ILE A 127 0.04 27.61 -11.24
CA ILE A 127 -0.12 26.28 -10.65
C ILE A 127 -1.60 25.91 -10.57
N GLY A 128 -1.94 24.72 -11.07
CA GLY A 128 -3.31 24.25 -11.18
C GLY A 128 -4.06 24.84 -12.38
N LEU A 129 -5.38 24.58 -12.39
CA LEU A 129 -6.29 24.97 -13.46
C LEU A 129 -7.39 25.89 -12.93
N GLY A 130 -7.75 26.90 -13.74
CA GLY A 130 -8.80 27.86 -13.42
C GLY A 130 -8.44 28.81 -12.28
N ASN A 131 -9.42 29.61 -11.84
CA ASN A 131 -9.21 30.64 -10.82
C ASN A 131 -9.05 30.07 -9.40
N ASP A 132 -9.42 28.81 -9.20
CA ASP A 132 -9.38 28.13 -7.90
C ASP A 132 -8.11 27.26 -7.74
N ASN A 133 -7.15 27.34 -8.67
CA ASN A 133 -5.95 26.51 -8.70
C ASN A 133 -6.27 25.00 -8.57
N MET A 134 -7.28 24.52 -9.29
CA MET A 134 -7.68 23.11 -9.24
C MET A 134 -6.51 22.22 -9.64
N ASN A 135 -6.33 21.10 -8.94
CA ASN A 135 -5.24 20.15 -9.18
C ASN A 135 -3.82 20.76 -9.04
N SER A 136 -3.69 21.82 -8.24
CA SER A 136 -2.40 22.30 -7.73
C SER A 136 -1.80 21.36 -6.68
N THR A 137 -2.65 20.53 -6.08
CA THR A 137 -2.31 19.54 -5.07
C THR A 137 -2.83 18.16 -5.46
N MET A 138 -2.20 17.13 -4.89
CA MET A 138 -2.59 15.73 -5.05
C MET A 138 -2.45 15.00 -3.72
N ALA A 139 -3.47 14.22 -3.36
CA ALA A 139 -3.45 13.36 -2.19
C ALA A 139 -2.75 12.04 -2.50
N ILE A 140 -1.88 11.59 -1.61
CA ILE A 140 -1.25 10.27 -1.71
C ILE A 140 -1.63 9.50 -0.45
N ASN A 141 -2.08 8.27 -0.63
CA ASN A 141 -2.36 7.36 0.48
C ASN A 141 -1.34 6.23 0.48
N VAL A 142 -0.65 6.06 1.60
CA VAL A 142 0.16 4.88 1.88
C VAL A 142 -0.72 3.94 2.68
N LEU A 143 -0.94 2.74 2.15
CA LEU A 143 -1.77 1.71 2.75
C LEU A 143 -0.89 0.86 3.67
N ASP A 144 -1.29 0.77 4.92
CA ASP A 144 -0.64 -0.01 5.97
C ASP A 144 -0.98 -1.49 5.74
N ASP A 145 0.04 -2.35 5.66
CA ASP A 145 -0.15 -3.80 5.55
C ASP A 145 0.24 -4.56 6.82
N ASP A 146 0.75 -3.84 7.81
CA ASP A 146 1.05 -4.38 9.12
C ASP A 146 -0.22 -4.74 9.91
N ILE A 147 -0.18 -5.88 10.59
CA ILE A 147 -1.30 -6.39 11.40
C ILE A 147 -0.99 -6.17 12.87
N ALA A 148 -1.72 -5.27 13.53
CA ALA A 148 -1.50 -4.90 14.94
C ALA A 148 -1.48 -6.10 15.88
N CYS A 149 -2.31 -7.11 15.61
CA CYS A 149 -2.34 -8.34 16.37
C CYS A 149 -2.65 -9.54 15.49
N LEU A 150 -1.62 -10.26 15.04
CA LEU A 150 -1.81 -11.39 14.13
C LEU A 150 -2.75 -12.47 14.70
N ALA A 151 -2.67 -12.76 16.01
CA ALA A 151 -3.55 -13.70 16.68
C ALA A 151 -5.04 -13.30 16.66
N SER A 152 -5.36 -12.00 16.55
CA SER A 152 -6.75 -11.53 16.53
C SER A 152 -7.50 -11.95 15.26
N LEU A 153 -6.78 -12.33 14.20
CA LEU A 153 -7.39 -12.89 12.98
C LEU A 153 -8.20 -14.17 13.28
N TRP A 154 -7.84 -14.90 14.35
CA TRP A 154 -8.49 -16.14 14.77
C TRP A 154 -9.15 -16.04 16.15
N GLU A 155 -9.38 -14.85 16.70
CA GLU A 155 -10.11 -14.69 17.97
C GLU A 155 -11.63 -14.91 17.80
N GLY A 156 -12.29 -15.59 18.73
CA GLY A 156 -13.75 -15.77 18.74
C GLY A 156 -14.24 -17.05 18.06
N ALA A 157 -15.45 -17.05 17.52
CA ALA A 157 -16.01 -18.22 16.83
C ALA A 157 -15.29 -18.47 15.49
N LEU A 158 -14.96 -19.73 15.23
CA LEU A 158 -14.22 -20.19 14.05
C LEU A 158 -14.95 -21.33 13.34
N LYS A 159 -14.63 -21.53 12.07
CA LYS A 159 -15.00 -22.71 11.29
C LYS A 159 -13.80 -23.63 11.21
N CYS A 160 -13.97 -24.85 11.68
CA CYS A 160 -12.90 -25.82 11.70
C CYS A 160 -13.29 -27.05 10.90
N ASN A 161 -12.36 -27.49 10.05
CA ASN A 161 -12.56 -28.61 9.14
C ASN A 161 -11.51 -29.67 9.38
N ASP A 162 -11.96 -30.91 9.61
CA ASP A 162 -11.11 -32.09 9.54
C ASP A 162 -10.84 -32.39 8.07
N ASP A 163 -9.58 -32.23 7.64
CA ASP A 163 -9.22 -32.39 6.24
C ASP A 163 -9.02 -33.86 5.85
N ILE A 164 -8.91 -34.75 6.84
CA ILE A 164 -8.77 -36.19 6.65
C ILE A 164 -10.15 -36.82 6.49
N TYR A 165 -11.08 -36.48 7.37
CA TYR A 165 -12.46 -36.94 7.36
C TYR A 165 -13.45 -35.78 7.59
N PRO A 166 -13.82 -35.03 6.53
CA PRO A 166 -14.68 -33.84 6.65
C PRO A 166 -16.05 -34.09 7.30
N SER A 167 -16.55 -35.33 7.31
CA SER A 167 -17.78 -35.69 8.01
C SER A 167 -17.66 -35.65 9.54
N TYR A 168 -16.44 -35.59 10.07
CA TYR A 168 -16.12 -35.49 11.50
C TYR A 168 -15.65 -34.08 11.89
N SER A 169 -15.75 -33.09 10.99
CA SER A 169 -15.45 -31.70 11.32
C SER A 169 -16.26 -31.24 12.55
N PRO A 170 -15.63 -30.54 13.51
CA PRO A 170 -16.29 -30.14 14.74
C PRO A 170 -17.44 -29.16 14.48
N ASN A 171 -18.51 -29.30 15.26
CA ASN A 171 -19.62 -28.33 15.23
C ASN A 171 -19.30 -27.03 15.98
N THR A 172 -18.36 -27.10 16.92
CA THR A 172 -17.90 -25.94 17.69
C THR A 172 -16.39 -25.78 17.54
N CYS A 173 -15.97 -24.55 17.25
CA CYS A 173 -14.57 -24.20 17.21
C CYS A 173 -14.41 -22.73 17.59
N SER A 174 -13.39 -22.42 18.38
CA SER A 174 -13.12 -21.06 18.82
C SER A 174 -11.63 -20.80 18.97
N GLY A 175 -11.23 -19.54 18.84
CA GLY A 175 -9.89 -19.09 19.16
C GLY A 175 -9.88 -18.03 20.27
N GLU A 176 -8.81 -18.00 21.04
CA GLU A 176 -8.57 -17.04 22.12
C GLU A 176 -7.11 -16.58 22.06
N ILE A 177 -6.86 -15.28 22.20
CA ILE A 177 -5.49 -14.75 22.26
C ILE A 177 -4.89 -15.13 23.63
N ILE A 178 -3.71 -15.76 23.64
CA ILE A 178 -3.07 -16.23 24.87
C ILE A 178 -2.35 -15.07 25.54
N ASP A 179 -2.75 -14.70 26.75
CA ASP A 179 -2.11 -13.68 27.60
C ASP A 179 -1.88 -12.32 26.89
N GLY A 180 -2.73 -11.96 25.93
CA GLY A 180 -2.58 -10.75 25.11
C GLY A 180 -1.39 -10.79 24.15
N ASN A 181 -0.76 -11.94 23.95
CA ASN A 181 0.35 -12.10 23.02
C ASN A 181 -0.16 -12.23 21.59
N CYS A 182 0.13 -11.22 20.77
CA CYS A 182 -0.32 -11.14 19.39
C CYS A 182 0.24 -12.19 18.43
N MET A 183 1.17 -13.03 18.89
CA MET A 183 1.69 -14.16 18.12
C MET A 183 1.22 -15.51 18.67
N GLN A 184 0.25 -15.54 19.60
CA GLN A 184 -0.22 -16.77 20.23
C GLN A 184 -1.74 -16.85 20.28
N VAL A 185 -2.27 -17.97 19.77
CA VAL A 185 -3.70 -18.24 19.74
C VAL A 185 -3.97 -19.64 20.28
N ARG A 186 -4.94 -19.77 21.18
CA ARG A 186 -5.49 -21.03 21.65
C ARG A 186 -6.68 -21.40 20.79
N VAL A 187 -6.58 -22.46 20.01
CA VAL A 187 -7.71 -23.01 19.23
C VAL A 187 -8.35 -24.15 20.03
N SER A 188 -9.65 -24.04 20.27
CA SER A 188 -10.44 -25.02 21.02
C SER A 188 -11.55 -25.60 20.15
N PHE A 189 -11.71 -26.92 20.13
CA PHE A 189 -12.71 -27.61 19.30
C PHE A 189 -13.05 -29.00 19.85
N ASP A 190 -14.17 -29.56 19.42
CA ASP A 190 -14.59 -30.92 19.80
C ASP A 190 -14.00 -31.93 18.80
N PHE A 191 -12.98 -32.70 19.18
CA PHE A 191 -12.30 -33.59 18.22
C PHE A 191 -13.25 -34.65 17.66
N TRP A 192 -13.26 -34.77 16.34
CA TRP A 192 -14.22 -35.59 15.60
C TRP A 192 -15.71 -35.30 15.90
N GLY A 193 -16.01 -34.09 16.35
CA GLY A 193 -17.34 -33.67 16.74
C GLY A 193 -17.85 -34.31 18.05
N ASP A 194 -16.98 -35.00 18.80
CA ASP A 194 -17.32 -35.52 20.13
C ASP A 194 -17.18 -34.40 21.17
N SER A 195 -18.32 -33.89 21.66
CA SER A 195 -18.36 -32.82 22.65
C SER A 195 -17.80 -33.21 24.02
N ASN A 196 -17.53 -34.49 24.27
CA ASN A 196 -16.82 -34.93 25.47
C ASN A 196 -15.30 -34.91 25.30
N LEU A 197 -14.83 -34.74 24.06
CA LEU A 197 -13.43 -34.70 23.68
C LEU A 197 -13.04 -33.30 23.23
N HIS A 198 -13.18 -32.36 24.17
CA HIS A 198 -12.72 -31.01 23.95
C HIS A 198 -11.20 -31.00 23.79
N THR A 199 -10.70 -30.48 22.67
CA THR A 199 -9.28 -30.41 22.32
C THR A 199 -8.84 -28.96 22.30
N ILE A 200 -7.67 -28.71 22.88
CA ILE A 200 -7.09 -27.37 23.02
C ILE A 200 -5.68 -27.41 22.43
N LEU A 201 -5.45 -26.61 21.39
CA LEU A 201 -4.15 -26.42 20.76
C LEU A 201 -3.67 -25.00 21.00
N GLU A 202 -2.58 -24.84 21.74
CA GLU A 202 -1.92 -23.55 21.94
C GLU A 202 -0.86 -23.33 20.86
N LEU A 203 -1.14 -22.42 19.94
CA LEU A 203 -0.36 -22.22 18.73
C LEU A 203 0.45 -20.93 18.82
N LYS A 204 1.72 -20.99 18.44
CA LYS A 204 2.56 -19.84 18.16
C LYS A 204 2.60 -19.59 16.64
N LEU A 205 2.30 -18.36 16.25
CA LEU A 205 2.42 -17.86 14.89
C LEU A 205 3.85 -17.33 14.70
N GLY A 206 4.52 -17.75 13.63
CA GLY A 206 5.83 -17.20 13.24
C GLY A 206 5.69 -15.93 12.42
N ASP A 207 6.85 -15.37 12.05
CA ASP A 207 6.92 -14.16 11.23
C ASP A 207 6.22 -14.38 9.88
N ILE A 208 5.54 -13.33 9.40
CA ILE A 208 4.85 -13.34 8.12
C ILE A 208 5.87 -13.10 6.99
N ASP A 209 5.77 -13.88 5.92
CA ASP A 209 6.46 -13.58 4.67
C ASP A 209 5.67 -12.47 3.95
N PRO A 210 6.25 -11.28 3.76
CA PRO A 210 5.53 -10.12 3.20
C PRO A 210 5.12 -10.33 1.74
N VAL A 211 5.75 -11.27 1.02
CA VAL A 211 5.40 -11.55 -0.38
C VAL A 211 4.17 -12.46 -0.46
N THR A 212 4.08 -13.45 0.42
CA THR A 212 3.02 -14.47 0.38
C THR A 212 1.90 -14.21 1.39
N ASN A 213 2.12 -13.33 2.37
CA ASN A 213 1.29 -13.14 3.55
C ASN A 213 1.04 -14.43 4.35
N GLN A 214 2.03 -15.32 4.36
CA GLN A 214 1.98 -16.60 5.06
C GLN A 214 3.09 -16.70 6.09
N GLY A 215 2.85 -17.45 7.16
CA GLY A 215 3.89 -17.73 8.14
C GLY A 215 3.73 -19.12 8.77
N PRO A 216 4.77 -19.63 9.43
CA PRO A 216 4.72 -20.95 10.05
C PRO A 216 3.87 -20.93 11.32
N VAL A 217 3.33 -22.09 11.69
CA VAL A 217 2.57 -22.31 12.93
C VAL A 217 3.29 -23.40 13.73
N THR A 218 3.47 -23.17 15.03
CA THR A 218 4.08 -24.13 15.96
C THR A 218 3.09 -24.46 17.08
N LEU A 219 2.87 -25.74 17.36
CA LEU A 219 2.15 -26.19 18.55
C LEU A 219 3.10 -26.07 19.75
N MET A 220 2.75 -25.23 20.72
CA MET A 220 3.64 -24.83 21.81
C MET A 220 3.87 -25.94 22.84
N SER A 221 2.85 -26.77 23.08
CA SER A 221 2.89 -27.86 24.06
C SER A 221 2.12 -29.07 23.55
N GLU A 222 2.54 -30.26 23.98
CA GLU A 222 1.81 -31.47 23.67
C GLU A 222 0.40 -31.42 24.27
N TYR A 223 -0.57 -31.87 23.50
CA TYR A 223 -1.94 -32.05 23.97
C TYR A 223 -2.25 -33.54 24.05
N ASN A 224 -2.63 -34.00 25.25
CA ASN A 224 -2.97 -35.40 25.50
C ASN A 224 -4.45 -35.50 25.86
N ALA A 225 -5.14 -36.45 25.25
CA ALA A 225 -6.54 -36.73 25.55
C ALA A 225 -6.83 -38.23 25.44
N VAL A 226 -7.87 -38.69 26.13
CA VAL A 226 -8.31 -40.08 26.09
C VAL A 226 -9.72 -40.12 25.56
N SER A 227 -9.96 -40.89 24.50
CA SER A 227 -11.31 -41.13 23.96
C SER A 227 -11.47 -42.57 23.53
N SER A 228 -12.63 -43.15 23.85
CA SER A 228 -13.01 -44.54 23.52
C SER A 228 -11.92 -45.58 23.83
N GLY A 229 -11.11 -45.34 24.87
CA GLY A 229 -10.02 -46.23 25.29
C GLY A 229 -8.70 -46.07 24.54
N TYR A 230 -8.56 -45.06 23.66
CA TYR A 230 -7.32 -44.70 22.99
C TYR A 230 -6.70 -43.46 23.65
N ASP A 231 -5.40 -43.55 23.91
CA ASP A 231 -4.57 -42.39 24.26
C ASP A 231 -4.20 -41.66 22.97
N MET A 232 -4.60 -40.39 22.87
CA MET A 232 -4.28 -39.53 21.75
C MET A 232 -3.30 -38.46 22.19
N THR A 233 -2.32 -38.19 21.32
CA THR A 233 -1.30 -37.16 21.55
C THR A 233 -1.12 -36.33 20.29
N PHE A 234 -1.24 -35.02 20.44
CA PHE A 234 -0.78 -34.03 19.47
C PHE A 234 0.58 -33.54 19.95
N TYR A 235 1.62 -33.78 19.18
CA TYR A 235 2.99 -33.48 19.61
C TYR A 235 3.35 -32.03 19.31
N ALA A 236 3.99 -31.38 20.28
CA ALA A 236 4.54 -30.04 20.13
C ALA A 236 5.56 -29.97 18.98
N GLY A 237 5.70 -28.79 18.38
CA GLY A 237 6.62 -28.54 17.28
C GLY A 237 5.92 -27.97 16.05
N ASP A 238 6.48 -28.23 14.87
CA ASP A 238 5.92 -27.77 13.59
C ASP A 238 4.48 -28.24 13.43
N ALA A 239 3.58 -27.28 13.24
CA ALA A 239 2.14 -27.49 13.24
C ALA A 239 1.47 -26.99 11.95
N GLY A 240 2.22 -26.47 10.97
CA GLY A 240 1.69 -26.05 9.67
C GLY A 240 1.97 -24.60 9.32
N ILE A 241 1.04 -23.97 8.60
CA ILE A 241 1.16 -22.58 8.12
C ILE A 241 -0.13 -21.81 8.35
N TYR A 242 -0.04 -20.49 8.46
CA TYR A 242 -1.18 -19.58 8.38
C TYR A 242 -1.12 -18.74 7.10
N ASP A 243 -2.26 -18.23 6.69
CA ASP A 243 -2.42 -17.29 5.58
C ASP A 243 -3.27 -16.11 6.07
N ALA A 244 -2.65 -14.92 6.15
CA ALA A 244 -3.28 -13.72 6.65
C ALA A 244 -4.26 -13.10 5.65
N ASN A 245 -4.15 -13.41 4.35
CA ASN A 245 -5.09 -12.94 3.33
C ASN A 245 -6.39 -13.74 3.35
N THR A 246 -6.30 -15.05 3.56
CA THR A 246 -7.49 -15.93 3.58
C THR A 246 -8.05 -16.17 4.98
N PHE A 247 -7.34 -15.71 6.02
CA PHE A 247 -7.62 -15.95 7.44
C PHE A 247 -7.70 -17.44 7.78
N GLU A 248 -6.79 -18.24 7.22
CA GLU A 248 -6.75 -19.70 7.39
C GLU A 248 -5.51 -20.13 8.19
N LEU A 249 -5.69 -21.01 9.18
CA LEU A 249 -4.61 -21.86 9.72
C LEU A 249 -4.74 -23.23 9.06
N LYS A 250 -3.70 -23.66 8.34
CA LYS A 250 -3.61 -24.99 7.73
C LYS A 250 -2.69 -25.84 8.59
N LEU A 251 -3.30 -26.56 9.53
CA LEU A 251 -2.56 -27.33 10.52
C LEU A 251 -2.19 -28.71 9.98
N ALA A 252 -0.99 -29.16 10.31
CA ALA A 252 -0.46 -30.48 10.00
C ALA A 252 0.36 -30.98 11.19
N VAL A 253 -0.33 -31.27 12.29
CA VAL A 253 0.25 -31.56 13.60
C VAL A 253 0.64 -33.04 13.69
N GLN A 254 1.84 -33.34 14.19
CA GLN A 254 2.22 -34.72 14.46
C GLN A 254 1.26 -35.33 15.49
N PHE A 255 0.75 -36.54 15.22
CA PHE A 255 -0.35 -37.14 15.97
C PHE A 255 -0.14 -38.64 16.20
N THR A 256 -0.59 -39.14 17.36
CA THR A 256 -0.81 -40.57 17.63
C THR A 256 -2.16 -40.78 18.30
N GLY A 257 -2.74 -41.97 18.13
CA GLY A 257 -4.03 -42.34 18.71
C GLY A 257 -4.77 -43.27 17.76
N TYR A 258 -5.79 -42.76 17.10
CA TYR A 258 -6.48 -43.47 16.02
C TYR A 258 -5.62 -43.59 14.77
N ASP A 259 -5.86 -44.64 13.98
CA ASP A 259 -5.36 -44.70 12.61
C ASP A 259 -6.13 -43.70 11.75
N ILE A 260 -5.50 -42.56 11.49
CA ILE A 260 -6.02 -41.48 10.65
C ILE A 260 -5.56 -41.60 9.19
N GLY A 261 -4.89 -42.71 8.84
CA GLY A 261 -4.24 -42.88 7.56
C GLY A 261 -3.03 -41.94 7.36
N GLY A 262 -2.12 -42.33 6.45
CA GLY A 262 -1.08 -41.44 5.96
C GLY A 262 0.21 -41.38 6.79
N ASP A 263 0.75 -40.17 6.97
CA ASP A 263 2.12 -39.87 7.39
C ASP A 263 2.27 -39.54 8.89
N GLY A 264 1.26 -39.86 9.71
CA GLY A 264 1.26 -39.57 11.14
C GLY A 264 0.98 -38.11 11.49
N LYS A 265 0.47 -37.30 10.54
CA LYS A 265 0.05 -35.92 10.80
C LYS A 265 -1.46 -35.77 10.72
N TYR A 266 -2.06 -35.21 11.76
CA TYR A 266 -3.45 -34.78 11.76
C TYR A 266 -3.56 -33.45 11.02
N ARG A 267 -4.37 -33.44 9.95
CA ARG A 267 -4.56 -32.28 9.07
C ARG A 267 -5.91 -31.62 9.36
N PHE A 268 -5.86 -30.33 9.61
CA PHE A 268 -7.00 -29.60 10.11
C PHE A 268 -6.93 -28.14 9.66
N THR A 269 -8.02 -27.63 9.09
CA THR A 269 -8.09 -26.24 8.65
C THR A 269 -8.97 -25.44 9.59
N VAL A 270 -8.45 -24.33 10.10
CA VAL A 270 -9.17 -23.35 10.93
C VAL A 270 -9.37 -22.09 10.12
N LYS A 271 -10.60 -21.58 10.06
CA LYS A 271 -10.95 -20.39 9.30
C LYS A 271 -11.85 -19.45 10.09
N LYS A 272 -11.66 -18.15 9.89
CA LYS A 272 -12.56 -17.12 10.42
C LYS A 272 -13.94 -17.12 9.74
#